data_AF-A0A442B7Q9-F1
#
_entry.id   AF-A0A442B7Q9-F1
#
_cell.length_a   1.000
_cell.length_b   1.000
_cell.length_c   1.000
_cell.angle_alpha   90.00
_cell.angle_beta   90.00
_cell.angle_gamma   90.00
#
_symmetry.space_group_name_H-M   'P 1'
#
loop_
_entity.id
_entity.type
_entity.pdbx_description
1 polymer ?
#
loop_
_entity_poly.entity_id
_entity_poly.type
_entity_poly.pdbx_seq_one_letter_code
_entity_poly.pdbx_strand_id
1 'polypeptide(L)'
;YTASGPANACAYLEGRIRSIAVGSALLSRRLIGETRFATGLAYDEDTLFWARVMARASLAIVTQPIFIYFVSAERSDDRFTVRSAARFLEWRMALRRLRSCGIAERSLKIREGLVALKIARVHYARGDFDKAARFLNVAEAAPRASADVWRCMRYRAKITLRRRFSAPAAQPQRA
;
A
#
# COMPACT_ATOMS: atom_id res chain seq x y z
N TYR A 1 -9.39 14.19 -11.57
CA TYR A 1 -10.61 13.46 -11.17
C TYR A 1 -11.60 13.53 -12.33
N THR A 2 -12.48 12.55 -12.45
CA THR A 2 -13.44 12.40 -13.56
C THR A 2 -14.87 12.36 -13.03
N ALA A 3 -15.88 12.41 -13.90
CA ALA A 3 -17.28 12.20 -13.51
C ALA A 3 -17.56 10.76 -13.03
N SER A 4 -16.66 9.80 -13.31
CA SER A 4 -16.81 8.40 -12.90
C SER A 4 -16.17 8.16 -11.53
N GLY A 5 -17.02 7.99 -10.51
CA GLY A 5 -16.60 7.61 -9.15
C GLY A 5 -15.68 6.37 -9.12
N PRO A 6 -16.07 5.24 -9.74
CA PRO A 6 -15.22 4.04 -9.80
C PRO A 6 -13.87 4.31 -10.47
N ALA A 7 -13.81 5.10 -11.54
CA ALA A 7 -12.55 5.45 -12.18
C ALA A 7 -11.62 6.26 -11.27
N ASN A 8 -12.19 7.18 -10.47
CA ASN A 8 -11.45 7.92 -9.46
C ASN A 8 -10.93 7.00 -8.35
N ALA A 9 -11.78 6.08 -7.86
CA ALA A 9 -11.38 5.11 -6.83
C ALA A 9 -10.26 4.17 -7.33
N CYS A 10 -10.32 3.72 -8.58
CA CYS A 10 -9.23 2.99 -9.21
C CYS A 10 -7.93 3.82 -9.26
N ALA A 11 -8.02 5.07 -9.71
CA ALA A 11 -6.86 5.97 -9.75
C ALA A 11 -6.26 6.23 -8.36
N TYR A 12 -7.12 6.29 -7.32
CA TYR A 12 -6.72 6.45 -5.93
C TYR A 12 -5.90 5.25 -5.45
N LEU A 13 -6.42 4.04 -5.66
CA LEU A 13 -5.76 2.80 -5.24
C LEU A 13 -4.46 2.54 -6.01
N GLU A 14 -4.41 2.97 -7.27
CA GLU A 14 -3.21 2.89 -8.12
C GLU A 14 -2.15 3.96 -7.77
N GLY A 15 -2.44 4.87 -6.84
CA GLY A 15 -1.51 5.95 -6.45
C GLY A 15 -1.32 7.03 -7.53
N ARG A 16 -2.25 7.11 -8.50
CA ARG A 16 -2.22 8.15 -9.56
C ARG A 16 -2.80 9.48 -9.11
N ILE A 17 -3.59 9.47 -8.05
CA ILE A 17 -4.07 10.69 -7.38
C ILE A 17 -3.59 10.70 -5.94
N ARG A 18 -3.44 11.91 -5.38
CA ARG A 18 -2.90 12.10 -4.01
C ARG A 18 -3.82 11.45 -2.98
N SER A 19 -3.19 10.90 -1.93
CA SER A 19 -3.91 10.44 -0.74
C SER A 19 -4.72 11.56 -0.11
N ILE A 20 -5.91 11.23 0.38
CA ILE A 20 -6.78 12.16 1.10
C ILE A 20 -6.48 12.01 2.59
N ALA A 21 -5.98 13.07 3.22
CA ALA A 21 -5.75 13.06 4.66
C ALA A 21 -7.10 13.07 5.39
N VAL A 22 -7.20 12.31 6.48
CA VAL A 22 -8.37 12.39 7.35
C VAL A 22 -8.50 13.81 7.88
N GLY A 23 -9.68 14.41 7.74
CA GLY A 23 -9.95 15.81 8.09
C GLY A 23 -9.84 16.80 6.92
N SER A 24 -9.31 16.41 5.76
CA SER A 24 -9.15 17.29 4.59
C SER A 24 -10.28 17.20 3.57
N ALA A 25 -11.42 16.59 3.92
CA ALA A 25 -12.54 16.39 3.01
C ALA A 25 -13.89 16.59 3.71
N LEU A 26 -14.82 17.24 3.02
CA LEU A 26 -16.22 17.35 3.42
C LEU A 26 -17.05 16.33 2.64
N LEU A 27 -17.98 15.67 3.34
CA LEU A 27 -18.79 14.59 2.79
C LEU A 27 -20.26 14.81 3.15
N SER A 28 -21.13 14.57 2.18
CA SER A 28 -22.57 14.49 2.46
C SER A 28 -22.87 13.29 3.36
N ARG A 29 -23.63 13.51 4.44
CA ARG A 29 -24.08 12.42 5.33
C ARG A 29 -24.83 11.32 4.58
N ARG A 30 -25.61 11.70 3.56
CA ARG A 30 -26.35 10.75 2.69
C ARG A 30 -25.41 9.85 1.90
N LEU A 31 -24.30 10.41 1.42
CA LEU A 31 -23.29 9.67 0.66
C LEU A 31 -22.51 8.70 1.55
N ILE A 32 -22.18 9.09 2.78
CA ILE A 32 -21.52 8.22 3.75
C ILE A 32 -22.41 6.99 4.02
N GLY A 33 -23.69 7.22 4.34
CA GLY A 33 -24.64 6.16 4.69
C GLY A 33 -24.07 5.23 5.75
N GLU A 34 -24.03 3.93 5.47
CA GLU A 34 -23.47 2.88 6.33
C GLU A 34 -21.96 2.65 6.14
N THR A 35 -21.29 3.44 5.30
CA THR A 35 -19.85 3.30 5.10
C THR A 35 -19.09 3.69 6.36
N ARG A 36 -18.30 2.77 6.89
CA ARG A 36 -17.40 2.98 8.03
C ARG A 36 -15.98 2.56 7.66
N PHE A 37 -15.00 3.07 8.41
CA PHE A 37 -13.63 2.55 8.35
C PHE A 37 -13.63 1.07 8.69
N ALA A 38 -12.75 0.31 8.04
CA ALA A 38 -12.53 -1.07 8.43
C ALA A 38 -11.86 -1.09 9.81
N THR A 39 -12.50 -1.75 10.78
CA THR A 39 -11.95 -1.91 12.13
C THR A 39 -10.91 -3.02 12.16
N GLY A 40 -9.91 -2.89 13.02
CA GLY A 40 -8.89 -3.91 13.25
C GLY A 40 -7.76 -3.99 12.20
N LEU A 41 -7.77 -3.15 11.16
CA LEU A 41 -6.64 -3.05 10.25
C LEU A 41 -5.48 -2.27 10.89
N ALA A 42 -4.26 -2.68 10.60
CA ALA A 42 -3.06 -2.01 11.11
C ALA A 42 -2.62 -0.80 10.28
N TYR A 43 -3.15 -0.68 9.06
CA TYR A 43 -2.85 0.37 8.10
C TYR A 43 -3.92 0.40 7.00
N ASP A 44 -3.92 1.51 6.25
CA ASP A 44 -4.78 1.74 5.08
C ASP A 44 -6.29 1.74 5.39
N GLU A 45 -6.74 1.83 6.65
CA GLU A 45 -8.18 1.92 6.93
C GLU A 45 -8.82 3.13 6.22
N ASP A 46 -8.08 4.23 6.18
CA ASP A 46 -8.45 5.47 5.51
C ASP A 46 -8.51 5.30 4.00
N THR A 47 -7.52 4.63 3.43
CA THR A 47 -7.42 4.40 1.99
C THR A 47 -8.58 3.55 1.50
N LEU A 48 -8.94 2.49 2.24
CA LEU A 48 -10.07 1.63 1.89
C LEU A 48 -11.41 2.36 2.05
N PHE A 49 -11.55 3.18 3.09
CA PHE A 49 -12.71 4.04 3.29
C PHE A 49 -12.88 5.02 2.12
N TRP A 50 -11.83 5.75 1.78
CA TRP A 50 -11.85 6.72 0.70
C TRP A 50 -12.16 6.09 -0.65
N ALA A 51 -11.55 4.94 -0.97
CA ALA A 51 -11.86 4.24 -2.20
C ALA A 51 -13.34 3.84 -2.30
N ARG A 52 -13.94 3.37 -1.19
CA ARG A 52 -15.36 3.00 -1.14
C ARG A 52 -16.28 4.21 -1.31
N VAL A 53 -16.00 5.32 -0.63
CA VAL A 53 -16.78 6.56 -0.75
C VAL A 53 -16.65 7.11 -2.17
N MET A 54 -15.42 7.18 -2.68
CA MET A 54 -15.09 7.73 -3.99
C MET A 54 -15.77 6.95 -5.12
N ALA A 55 -15.90 5.63 -5.00
CA ALA A 55 -16.58 4.79 -5.97
C ALA A 55 -18.07 5.17 -6.17
N ARG A 56 -18.68 5.88 -5.21
CA ARG A 56 -20.10 6.24 -5.20
C ARG A 56 -20.34 7.75 -5.25
N ALA A 57 -19.28 8.55 -5.27
CA ALA A 57 -19.35 10.00 -5.08
C ALA A 57 -19.04 10.76 -6.36
N SER A 58 -19.77 11.85 -6.58
CA SER A 58 -19.30 12.97 -7.39
C SER A 58 -18.34 13.80 -6.56
N LEU A 59 -17.20 14.19 -7.14
CA LEU A 59 -16.11 14.83 -6.41
C LEU A 59 -15.84 16.22 -6.97
N ALA A 60 -15.75 17.20 -6.07
CA ALA A 60 -15.16 18.51 -6.35
C ALA A 60 -13.83 18.61 -5.60
N ILE A 61 -12.88 19.34 -6.19
CA ILE A 61 -11.53 19.51 -5.63
C ILE A 61 -11.32 20.98 -5.33
N VAL A 62 -10.83 21.26 -4.12
CA VAL A 62 -10.28 22.56 -3.75
C VAL A 62 -8.78 22.49 -3.93
N THR A 63 -8.21 23.37 -4.76
CA THR A 63 -6.76 23.40 -5.04
C THR A 63 -5.99 24.27 -4.06
N GLN A 64 -6.70 25.16 -3.36
CA GLN A 64 -6.13 25.97 -2.29
C GLN A 64 -5.74 25.07 -1.11
N PRO A 65 -4.59 25.32 -0.46
CA PRO A 65 -4.22 24.62 0.76
C PRO A 65 -5.24 24.90 1.86
N ILE A 66 -5.95 23.86 2.32
CA ILE A 66 -6.92 23.95 3.42
C ILE A 66 -6.42 23.29 4.71
N PHE A 67 -5.37 22.47 4.63
CA PHE A 67 -4.90 21.65 5.74
C PHE A 67 -3.46 21.21 5.53
N ILE A 68 -2.64 21.25 6.59
CA ILE A 68 -1.27 20.72 6.60
C ILE A 68 -1.25 19.49 7.51
N TYR A 69 -0.84 18.35 6.94
CA TYR A 69 -0.72 17.09 7.68
C TYR A 69 0.75 16.73 7.89
N PHE A 70 1.19 16.74 9.15
CA PHE A 70 2.53 16.32 9.52
C PHE A 70 2.59 14.80 9.68
N VAL A 71 3.27 14.13 8.76
CA VAL A 71 3.44 12.67 8.78
C VAL A 71 4.79 12.29 9.38
N SER A 72 4.79 11.40 10.37
CA SER A 72 6.00 10.72 10.83
C SER A 72 6.23 9.47 9.99
N ALA A 73 7.30 9.48 9.21
CA ALA A 73 7.69 8.32 8.38
C ALA A 73 8.03 7.10 9.26
N GLU A 74 8.68 7.32 10.40
CA GLU A 74 9.02 6.26 11.36
C GLU A 74 7.76 5.59 11.92
N ARG A 75 6.81 6.36 12.46
CA ARG A 75 5.54 5.83 12.98
C ARG A 75 4.71 5.12 11.90
N SER A 76 4.82 5.55 10.64
CA SER A 76 4.17 4.88 9.51
C SER A 76 4.81 3.52 9.24
N ASP A 77 6.15 3.48 9.22
CA ASP A 77 6.92 2.29 8.87
C ASP A 77 6.85 1.22 9.96
N ASP A 78 6.81 1.61 11.23
CA ASP A 78 6.72 0.71 12.38
C ASP A 78 5.52 -0.23 12.31
N ARG A 79 4.38 0.24 11.79
CA ARG A 79 3.15 -0.56 11.68
C ARG A 79 3.31 -1.79 10.78
N PHE A 80 4.23 -1.73 9.81
CA PHE A 80 4.51 -2.82 8.87
C PHE A 80 5.43 -3.91 9.42
N THR A 81 5.92 -3.75 10.64
CA THR A 81 6.95 -4.64 11.20
C THR A 81 6.36 -5.71 12.11
N VAL A 82 5.35 -5.34 12.91
CA VAL A 82 4.64 -6.24 13.82
C VAL A 82 3.71 -7.14 13.02
N ARG A 83 3.81 -8.47 13.19
CA ARG A 83 2.91 -9.48 12.56
C ARG A 83 2.65 -9.23 11.06
N SER A 84 3.69 -8.80 10.33
CA SER A 84 3.57 -8.24 8.97
C SER A 84 2.80 -9.13 7.99
N ALA A 85 3.07 -10.44 7.97
CA ALA A 85 2.38 -11.39 7.09
C ALA A 85 0.89 -11.52 7.41
N ALA A 86 0.54 -11.70 8.70
CA ALA A 86 -0.85 -11.84 9.13
C ALA A 86 -1.66 -10.56 8.85
N ARG A 87 -1.13 -9.40 9.23
CA ARG A 87 -1.77 -8.10 8.99
C ARG A 87 -1.93 -7.78 7.52
N PHE A 88 -0.98 -8.19 6.68
CA PHE A 88 -1.09 -8.05 5.24
C PHE A 88 -2.18 -8.95 4.64
N LEU A 89 -2.35 -10.16 5.15
CA LEU A 89 -3.45 -11.03 4.74
C LEU A 89 -4.81 -10.44 5.14
N GLU A 90 -4.94 -9.97 6.39
CA GLU A 90 -6.13 -9.27 6.90
C GLU A 90 -6.49 -8.05 6.04
N TRP A 91 -5.51 -7.20 5.79
CA TRP A 91 -5.65 -6.03 4.92
C TRP A 91 -6.04 -6.42 3.49
N ARG A 92 -5.41 -7.44 2.90
CA ARG A 92 -5.71 -7.91 1.54
C ARG A 92 -7.15 -8.43 1.44
N MET A 93 -7.67 -9.09 2.47
CA MET A 93 -9.09 -9.49 2.51
C MET A 93 -10.01 -8.27 2.54
N ALA A 94 -9.66 -7.23 3.31
CA ALA A 94 -10.42 -5.99 3.33
C ALA A 94 -10.38 -5.26 1.98
N LEU A 95 -9.23 -5.22 1.30
CA LEU A 95 -9.07 -4.64 -0.03
C LEU A 95 -9.96 -5.33 -1.05
N ARG A 96 -10.05 -6.66 -1.05
CA ARG A 96 -10.89 -7.43 -1.99
C ARG A 96 -12.37 -7.12 -1.86
N ARG A 97 -12.84 -6.69 -0.69
CA ARG A 97 -14.24 -6.26 -0.50
C ARG A 97 -14.60 -5.01 -1.30
N LEU A 98 -13.62 -4.28 -1.83
CA LEU A 98 -13.89 -3.13 -2.70
C LEU A 98 -14.39 -3.52 -4.11
N ARG A 99 -14.28 -4.79 -4.50
CA ARG A 99 -14.86 -5.29 -5.77
C ARG A 99 -16.37 -5.03 -5.85
N SER A 100 -17.08 -5.14 -4.74
CA SER A 100 -18.53 -4.89 -4.70
C SER A 100 -18.89 -3.41 -4.93
N CYS A 101 -17.90 -2.52 -4.97
CA CYS A 101 -18.07 -1.10 -5.29
C CYS A 101 -17.78 -0.79 -6.76
N GLY A 102 -17.63 -1.79 -7.63
CA GLY A 102 -17.33 -1.59 -9.05
C GLY A 102 -15.87 -1.24 -9.34
N ILE A 103 -14.97 -1.42 -8.35
CA ILE A 103 -13.53 -1.20 -8.53
C ILE A 103 -12.92 -2.41 -9.24
N ALA A 104 -12.15 -2.13 -10.29
CA ALA A 104 -11.54 -3.17 -11.13
C ALA A 104 -10.51 -4.02 -10.35
N GLU A 105 -10.54 -5.34 -10.57
CA GLU A 105 -9.59 -6.30 -9.96
C GLU A 105 -8.13 -5.89 -10.20
N ARG A 106 -7.83 -5.37 -11.40
CA ARG A 106 -6.51 -4.85 -11.76
C ARG A 106 -6.04 -3.76 -10.78
N SER A 107 -6.89 -2.81 -10.43
CA SER A 107 -6.55 -1.71 -9.52
C SER A 107 -6.34 -2.20 -8.09
N LEU A 108 -7.11 -3.21 -7.65
CA LEU A 108 -6.88 -3.89 -6.37
C LEU A 108 -5.52 -4.60 -6.34
N LYS A 109 -5.16 -5.29 -7.43
CA LYS A 109 -3.85 -5.94 -7.56
C LYS A 109 -2.69 -4.96 -7.59
N ILE A 110 -2.86 -3.82 -8.24
CA ILE A 110 -1.85 -2.74 -8.20
C ILE A 110 -1.66 -2.24 -6.77
N ARG A 111 -2.75 -1.94 -6.03
CA ARG A 111 -2.63 -1.51 -4.62
C ARG A 111 -1.96 -2.56 -3.75
N GLU A 112 -2.32 -3.83 -3.93
CA GLU A 112 -1.69 -4.99 -3.28
C GLU A 112 -0.16 -4.96 -3.47
N GLY A 113 0.30 -4.72 -4.70
CA GLY A 113 1.72 -4.62 -5.04
C GLY A 113 2.41 -3.40 -4.42
N LEU A 114 1.76 -2.24 -4.41
CA LEU A 114 2.31 -1.01 -3.81
C LEU A 114 2.54 -1.16 -2.30
N VAL A 115 1.58 -1.74 -1.59
CA VAL A 115 1.70 -1.98 -0.14
C VAL A 115 2.74 -3.07 0.14
N ALA A 116 2.76 -4.15 -0.64
CA ALA A 116 3.79 -5.18 -0.52
C ALA A 116 5.20 -4.61 -0.74
N LEU A 117 5.38 -3.74 -1.74
CA LEU A 117 6.65 -3.07 -1.99
C LEU A 117 7.04 -2.17 -0.80
N LYS A 118 6.09 -1.42 -0.22
CA LYS A 118 6.36 -0.60 0.98
C LYS A 118 6.83 -1.47 2.14
N ILE A 119 6.14 -2.58 2.44
CA ILE A 119 6.52 -3.52 3.50
C ILE A 119 7.92 -4.10 3.23
N ALA A 120 8.20 -4.53 2.00
CA ALA A 120 9.51 -5.07 1.63
C ALA A 120 10.64 -4.06 1.93
N ARG A 121 10.42 -2.78 1.65
CA ARG A 121 11.39 -1.70 1.91
C ARG A 121 11.64 -1.47 3.39
N VAL A 122 10.59 -1.55 4.22
CA VAL A 122 10.70 -1.41 5.67
C VAL A 122 11.52 -2.56 6.27
N HIS A 123 11.20 -3.81 5.90
CA HIS A 123 11.98 -4.97 6.37
C HIS A 123 13.43 -4.93 5.89
N TYR A 124 13.67 -4.51 4.63
CA TYR A 124 15.03 -4.29 4.14
C TYR A 124 15.80 -3.26 4.97
N ALA A 125 15.18 -2.13 5.30
CA ALA A 125 15.82 -1.07 6.08
C ALA A 125 16.20 -1.53 7.51
N ARG A 126 15.46 -2.50 8.05
CA ARG A 126 15.72 -3.12 9.36
C ARG A 126 16.63 -4.35 9.31
N GLY A 127 17.16 -4.71 8.14
CA GLY A 127 18.03 -5.87 7.97
C GLY A 127 17.30 -7.22 7.89
N ASP A 128 15.97 -7.26 7.94
CA ASP A 128 15.18 -8.48 7.74
C ASP A 128 15.03 -8.77 6.23
N PHE A 129 16.12 -9.26 5.63
CA PHE A 129 16.19 -9.51 4.19
C PHE A 129 15.28 -10.66 3.74
N ASP A 130 14.92 -11.58 4.65
CA ASP A 130 14.05 -12.70 4.35
C ASP A 130 12.59 -12.28 4.22
N LYS A 131 12.08 -11.51 5.19
CA LYS A 131 10.74 -10.92 5.03
C LYS A 131 10.72 -9.92 3.88
N ALA A 132 11.77 -9.13 3.69
CA ALA A 132 11.88 -8.21 2.56
C ALA A 132 11.73 -8.93 1.21
N ALA A 133 12.45 -10.04 1.02
CA ALA A 133 12.36 -10.84 -0.21
C ALA A 133 10.97 -11.43 -0.44
N ARG A 134 10.32 -11.95 0.61
CA ARG A 134 8.96 -12.52 0.51
C ARG A 134 7.94 -11.48 0.08
N PHE A 135 7.96 -10.29 0.67
CA PHE A 135 7.06 -9.20 0.26
C PHE A 135 7.42 -8.62 -1.10
N LEU A 136 8.70 -8.61 -1.47
CA LEU A 136 9.11 -8.20 -2.81
C LEU A 136 8.58 -9.16 -3.89
N ASN A 137 8.57 -10.47 -3.64
CA ASN A 137 7.95 -11.43 -4.56
C ASN A 137 6.46 -11.12 -4.80
N VAL A 138 5.73 -10.74 -3.75
CA VAL A 138 4.32 -10.32 -3.87
C VAL A 138 4.18 -9.05 -4.70
N ALA A 139 5.02 -8.05 -4.45
CA ALA A 139 5.04 -6.82 -5.23
C ALA A 139 5.37 -7.08 -6.70
N GLU A 140 6.26 -8.02 -6.99
CA GLU A 140 6.63 -8.39 -8.35
C GLU A 140 5.52 -9.14 -9.09
N ALA A 141 4.71 -9.94 -8.40
CA ALA A 141 3.58 -10.61 -9.02
C ALA A 141 2.43 -9.66 -9.42
N ALA A 142 2.41 -8.43 -8.87
CA ALA A 142 1.38 -7.45 -9.18
C ALA A 142 1.59 -6.77 -10.55
N PRO A 143 0.50 -6.33 -11.21
CA PRO A 143 0.60 -5.41 -12.35
C PRO A 143 1.32 -4.13 -11.92
N ARG A 144 2.27 -3.65 -12.72
CA ARG A 144 3.17 -2.55 -12.34
C ARG A 144 3.31 -1.53 -13.46
N ALA A 145 3.42 -0.26 -13.07
CA ALA A 145 3.96 0.77 -13.97
C ALA A 145 5.48 0.56 -14.13
N SER A 146 6.06 1.06 -15.22
CA SER A 146 7.49 0.93 -15.53
C SER A 146 8.40 1.39 -14.38
N ALA A 147 8.05 2.50 -13.72
CA ALA A 147 8.78 3.00 -12.56
C ALA A 147 8.81 2.02 -11.37
N ASP A 148 7.72 1.26 -11.16
CA ASP A 148 7.64 0.26 -10.08
C ASP A 148 8.41 -1.01 -10.43
N VAL A 149 8.47 -1.38 -11.71
CA VAL A 149 9.33 -2.47 -12.20
C VAL A 149 10.80 -2.18 -11.84
N TRP A 150 11.28 -0.98 -12.17
CA TRP A 150 12.65 -0.56 -11.84
C TRP A 150 12.91 -0.57 -10.32
N ARG A 151 11.96 -0.08 -9.53
CA ARG A 151 12.07 -0.11 -8.06
C ARG A 151 12.19 -1.54 -7.53
N CYS A 152 11.40 -2.47 -8.06
CA CYS A 152 11.46 -3.87 -7.66
C CYS A 152 12.82 -4.49 -8.01
N MET A 153 13.29 -4.31 -9.25
CA MET A 153 14.61 -4.79 -9.70
C MET A 153 15.74 -4.26 -8.82
N ARG A 154 15.72 -2.96 -8.51
CA ARG A 154 16.70 -2.33 -7.62
C ARG A 154 16.70 -2.93 -6.22
N TYR A 155 15.53 -3.17 -5.62
CA TYR A 155 15.44 -3.79 -4.29
C TYR A 155 15.81 -5.27 -4.32
N ARG A 156 15.51 -5.98 -5.40
CA ARG A 156 15.97 -7.36 -5.62
C ARG A 156 17.49 -7.42 -5.60
N ALA A 157 18.16 -6.57 -6.38
CA ALA A 157 19.62 -6.48 -6.42
C ALA A 157 20.20 -6.16 -5.03
N LYS A 158 19.62 -5.18 -4.32
CA LYS A 158 20.04 -4.81 -2.96
C LYS A 158 19.93 -5.97 -1.96
N ILE A 159 18.81 -6.70 -1.97
CA ILE A 159 18.60 -7.85 -1.08
C ILE A 159 19.61 -8.96 -1.40
N THR A 160 19.80 -9.30 -2.67
CA THR A 160 20.76 -10.33 -3.09
C THR A 160 22.18 -9.97 -2.67
N LEU A 161 22.59 -8.71 -2.88
CA LEU A 161 23.91 -8.23 -2.49
C LEU A 161 24.13 -8.32 -0.98
N ARG A 162 23.16 -7.85 -0.18
CA ARG A 162 23.26 -7.88 1.28
C ARG A 162 23.29 -9.30 1.84
N ARG A 163 22.48 -10.21 1.29
CA ARG A 163 22.52 -11.63 1.67
C ARG A 163 23.88 -12.27 1.39
N ARG A 164 24.51 -11.97 0.25
CA ARG A 164 25.85 -12.48 -0.08
C ARG A 164 26.92 -12.00 0.90
N PHE A 165 26.86 -10.74 1.34
CA PHE A 165 27.81 -10.19 2.30
C PHE A 165 27.50 -10.50 3.77
N SER A 166 26.28 -10.95 4.08
CA SER A 166 25.87 -11.34 5.45
C SER A 166 25.91 -12.85 5.68
N ALA A 167 26.13 -13.65 4.64
CA ALA A 167 26.36 -15.08 4.78
C ALA A 167 27.68 -15.30 5.55
N PRO A 168 27.71 -16.11 6.62
CA PRO A 168 28.97 -16.45 7.28
C PRO A 168 29.91 -17.03 6.24
N ALA A 169 31.16 -16.56 6.19
CA ALA A 169 32.19 -17.24 5.43
C ALA A 169 32.16 -18.72 5.84
N ALA A 170 31.89 -19.61 4.89
CA ALA A 170 31.97 -21.04 5.14
C ALA A 170 33.35 -21.32 5.74
N GLN A 171 33.39 -21.68 7.03
CA GLN A 171 34.64 -22.07 7.68
C GLN A 171 35.19 -23.24 6.87
N PRO A 172 36.41 -23.13 6.30
CA PRO A 172 37.02 -24.28 5.67
C PRO A 172 37.17 -25.36 6.73
N GLN A 173 36.58 -26.52 6.48
CA GLN A 173 36.80 -27.72 7.28
C GLN A 173 38.31 -27.96 7.32
N ARG A 174 38.90 -27.83 8.51
CA ARG A 174 40.28 -28.27 8.73
C ARG A 174 40.28 -29.79 8.60
N ALA A 175 41.04 -30.28 7.61
CA ALA A 175 41.42 -31.68 7.47
C ALA A 175 42.38 -32.07 8.60
#